data_AF-A0A4Q3Z5Z8-F1
#
_entry.id   AF-A0A4Q3Z5Z8-F1
#
_cell.length_a   1.000
_cell.length_b   1.000
_cell.length_c   1.000
_cell.angle_alpha   90.00
_cell.angle_beta   90.00
_cell.angle_gamma   90.00
#
_symmetry.space_group_name_H-M   'P 1'
#
loop_
_entity.id
_entity.type
_entity.pdbx_description
1 polymer ?
#
loop_
_entity_poly.entity_id
_entity_poly.type
_entity_poly.pdbx_seq_one_letter_code
_entity_poly.pdbx_strand_id
1 'polypeptide(L)'
;MVEAGSPVVRTKPSRGVPPDALDLLPQAFNRRDAESQDRPISSPPGWRDRLRRGLAWARTCLAEESEYGHLFYWAPVAMGTGAVLWFSAEWTPSTLYIGFIFLLASIAARVWRYPRPAAGLTATALALLCLGALSAAWETERAGTIILDVPVTTTVTAVVTGREAVAGGRWRYVVEVVETTKPSLKRMPKRATLTAPGASSPVALGATIRGRARLLPPSGPALVGLNDFAFDAYFVGSGAIGYFYG
;
A
#
# COMPACT_ATOMS: atom_id res chain seq x y z
N MET A 1 -76.04 47.66 29.13
CA MET A 1 -77.32 47.85 28.42
C MET A 1 -77.31 46.82 27.30
N VAL A 2 -77.85 45.61 27.49
CA VAL A 2 -79.29 45.28 27.25
C VAL A 2 -79.61 45.62 25.78
N GLU A 3 -79.95 44.73 24.86
CA GLU A 3 -80.56 43.40 24.93
C GLU A 3 -80.51 42.74 23.53
N ALA A 4 -80.75 41.41 23.52
CA ALA A 4 -81.49 40.61 22.53
C ALA A 4 -81.08 40.67 21.04
N GLY A 5 -80.76 39.56 20.36
CA GLY A 5 -81.39 38.24 20.47
C GLY A 5 -82.57 38.16 19.50
N SER A 6 -82.32 37.73 18.26
CA SER A 6 -83.36 37.31 17.31
C SER A 6 -82.85 36.12 16.47
N PRO A 7 -83.70 35.12 16.20
CA PRO A 7 -83.26 33.75 15.96
C PRO A 7 -82.89 33.49 14.49
N VAL A 8 -81.86 32.66 14.32
CA VAL A 8 -81.42 32.10 13.04
C VAL A 8 -82.47 31.11 12.53
N VAL A 9 -83.24 31.52 11.53
CA VAL A 9 -84.05 30.60 10.71
C VAL A 9 -83.16 30.07 9.58
N ARG A 10 -82.62 28.85 9.75
CA ARG A 10 -81.93 28.11 8.68
C ARG A 10 -82.99 27.44 7.80
N THR A 11 -83.47 28.13 6.78
CA THR A 11 -84.10 27.47 5.63
C THR A 11 -82.98 26.84 4.80
N LYS A 12 -83.06 25.52 4.60
CA LYS A 12 -82.19 24.76 3.69
C LYS A 12 -82.65 25.05 2.26
N PRO A 13 -81.89 25.73 1.39
CA PRO A 13 -82.26 25.82 -0.02
C PRO A 13 -81.99 24.46 -0.68
N SER A 14 -83.03 23.97 -1.33
CA SER A 14 -83.09 22.75 -2.13
C SER A 14 -81.99 22.70 -3.20
N ARG A 15 -81.40 21.52 -3.37
CA ARG A 15 -80.46 21.19 -4.45
C ARG A 15 -81.08 21.47 -5.81
N GLY A 16 -80.48 22.41 -6.53
CA GLY A 16 -80.62 22.60 -7.97
C GLY A 16 -79.39 23.36 -8.43
N VAL A 17 -78.32 22.62 -8.74
CA VAL A 17 -77.14 23.23 -9.38
C VAL A 17 -77.51 23.46 -10.85
N PRO A 18 -77.49 24.71 -11.35
CA PRO A 18 -77.73 24.98 -12.76
C PRO A 18 -76.63 24.27 -13.60
N PRO A 19 -77.00 23.62 -14.74
CA PRO A 19 -76.10 22.76 -15.54
C PRO A 19 -74.89 23.48 -16.16
N ASP A 20 -74.80 24.79 -15.97
CA ASP A 20 -73.89 25.73 -16.61
C ASP A 20 -72.77 26.25 -15.67
N ALA A 21 -72.73 25.76 -14.42
CA ALA A 21 -71.66 26.08 -13.45
C ALA A 21 -70.49 25.08 -13.42
N LEU A 22 -70.58 23.96 -14.14
CA LEU A 22 -69.49 22.97 -14.28
C LEU A 22 -68.56 23.25 -15.48
N ASP A 23 -68.94 24.15 -16.38
CA ASP A 23 -68.19 24.49 -17.60
C ASP A 23 -67.15 25.62 -17.43
N LEU A 24 -67.00 26.18 -16.22
CA LEU A 24 -65.97 27.18 -15.92
C LEU A 24 -64.68 26.58 -15.33
N LEU A 25 -64.60 25.25 -15.18
CA LEU A 25 -63.37 24.54 -14.82
C LEU A 25 -62.79 23.68 -15.97
N PRO A 26 -62.37 24.25 -17.12
CA PRO A 26 -61.44 23.50 -17.96
C PRO A 26 -60.45 24.39 -18.73
N GLN A 27 -59.43 24.99 -18.10
CA GLN A 27 -58.27 25.51 -18.87
C GLN A 27 -56.96 25.56 -18.06
N ALA A 28 -56.99 25.81 -16.75
CA ALA A 28 -55.76 26.02 -15.97
C ALA A 28 -55.02 24.72 -15.60
N PHE A 29 -55.73 23.61 -15.43
CA PHE A 29 -55.13 22.31 -15.11
C PHE A 29 -54.65 21.54 -16.36
N ASN A 30 -55.29 21.72 -17.50
CA ASN A 30 -54.99 20.91 -18.70
C ASN A 30 -53.72 21.34 -19.45
N ARG A 31 -53.17 22.54 -19.18
CA ARG A 31 -52.02 23.07 -19.93
C ARG A 31 -50.66 22.58 -19.41
N ARG A 32 -50.57 22.08 -18.17
CA ARG A 32 -49.31 21.57 -17.59
C ARG A 32 -49.09 20.06 -17.82
N ASP A 33 -50.13 19.34 -18.21
CA ASP A 33 -50.06 17.89 -18.38
C ASP A 33 -49.74 17.50 -19.83
N ALA A 34 -50.08 18.34 -20.81
CA ALA A 34 -49.78 18.08 -22.22
C ALA A 34 -48.29 18.25 -22.59
N GLU A 35 -47.55 19.14 -21.93
CA GLU A 35 -46.11 19.34 -22.16
C GLU A 35 -45.21 18.36 -21.40
N SER A 36 -45.79 17.60 -20.46
CA SER A 36 -45.05 16.68 -19.59
C SER A 36 -45.22 15.20 -19.98
N GLN A 37 -46.23 14.85 -20.78
CA GLN A 37 -46.53 13.47 -21.19
C GLN A 37 -45.59 12.87 -22.25
N ASP A 38 -44.88 13.70 -23.03
CA ASP A 38 -43.99 13.22 -24.11
C ASP A 38 -42.51 13.15 -23.73
N ARG A 39 -42.16 13.32 -22.45
CA ARG A 39 -40.78 13.03 -22.02
C ARG A 39 -40.62 11.52 -21.90
N PRO A 40 -39.83 10.85 -22.76
CA PRO A 40 -39.60 9.42 -22.60
C PRO A 40 -39.03 9.21 -21.19
N ILE A 41 -39.70 8.37 -20.39
CA ILE A 41 -39.21 7.94 -19.09
C ILE A 41 -37.88 7.24 -19.36
N SER A 42 -36.78 7.96 -19.20
CA SER A 42 -35.45 7.40 -19.41
C SER A 42 -35.22 6.39 -18.29
N SER A 43 -35.11 5.11 -18.67
CA SER A 43 -34.77 4.06 -17.73
C SER A 43 -33.53 4.47 -16.94
N PRO A 44 -33.54 4.36 -15.60
CA PRO A 44 -32.39 4.74 -14.80
C PRO A 44 -31.19 3.94 -15.31
N PRO A 45 -30.06 4.61 -15.58
CA PRO A 45 -28.98 3.98 -16.29
C PRO A 45 -28.48 2.78 -15.49
N GLY A 46 -28.39 1.64 -16.18
CA GLY A 46 -27.92 0.40 -15.59
C GLY A 46 -26.50 0.54 -15.04
N TRP A 47 -26.11 -0.35 -14.13
CA TRP A 47 -24.78 -0.34 -13.52
C TRP A 47 -23.64 -0.36 -14.56
N ARG A 48 -23.87 -0.97 -15.74
CA ARG A 48 -22.94 -0.96 -16.89
C ARG A 48 -22.77 0.43 -17.50
N ASP A 49 -23.85 1.20 -17.62
CA ASP A 49 -23.79 2.56 -18.16
C ASP A 49 -23.17 3.53 -17.16
N ARG A 50 -23.40 3.30 -15.87
CA ARG A 50 -22.70 4.01 -14.79
C ARG A 50 -21.19 3.73 -14.83
N LEU A 51 -20.78 2.48 -14.99
CA LEU A 51 -19.37 2.09 -15.17
C LEU A 51 -18.76 2.73 -16.41
N ARG A 52 -19.44 2.68 -17.56
CA ARG A 52 -18.96 3.28 -18.82
C ARG A 52 -18.78 4.79 -18.68
N ARG A 53 -19.75 5.49 -18.06
CA ARG A 53 -19.64 6.93 -17.79
C ARG A 53 -18.53 7.24 -16.79
N GLY A 54 -18.39 6.44 -15.74
CA GLY A 54 -17.30 6.57 -14.76
C GLY A 54 -15.92 6.40 -15.41
N LEU A 55 -15.75 5.41 -16.29
CA LEU A 55 -14.53 5.19 -17.05
C LEU A 55 -14.24 6.31 -18.05
N ALA A 56 -15.27 6.84 -18.71
CA ALA A 56 -15.14 7.98 -19.62
C ALA A 56 -14.71 9.25 -18.86
N TRP A 57 -15.32 9.51 -17.71
CA TRP A 57 -14.96 10.62 -16.82
C TRP A 57 -13.53 10.48 -16.27
N ALA A 58 -13.14 9.27 -15.84
CA ALA A 58 -11.78 9.00 -15.39
C ALA A 58 -10.74 9.24 -16.50
N ARG A 59 -11.06 8.90 -17.76
CA ARG A 59 -10.19 9.16 -18.91
C ARG A 59 -10.02 10.65 -19.20
N THR A 60 -11.09 11.44 -19.07
CA THR A 60 -11.00 12.89 -19.25
C THR A 60 -10.16 13.54 -18.16
N CYS A 61 -10.35 13.16 -16.90
CA CYS A 61 -9.51 13.64 -15.80
C CYS A 61 -8.04 13.21 -15.98
N LEU A 62 -7.79 11.97 -16.40
CA LEU A 62 -6.42 11.49 -16.63
C LEU A 62 -5.73 12.22 -17.79
N ALA A 63 -6.48 12.58 -18.84
CA ALA A 63 -5.96 13.38 -19.94
C ALA A 63 -5.58 14.79 -19.47
N GLU A 64 -6.44 15.43 -18.68
CA GLU A 64 -6.20 16.75 -18.11
C GLU A 64 -4.98 16.74 -17.17
N GLU A 65 -4.88 15.77 -16.27
CA GLU A 65 -3.72 15.56 -15.39
C GLU A 65 -2.41 15.28 -16.16
N SER A 66 -2.51 14.64 -17.33
CA SER A 66 -1.33 14.38 -18.18
C SER A 66 -0.75 15.65 -18.79
N GLU A 67 -1.60 16.65 -19.08
CA GLU A 67 -1.18 17.96 -19.61
C GLU A 67 -0.44 18.77 -18.55
N TYR A 68 -0.85 18.65 -17.28
CA TYR A 68 -0.14 19.25 -16.14
C TYR A 68 1.12 18.48 -15.70
N GLY A 69 1.42 17.33 -16.33
CA GLY A 69 2.62 16.53 -16.02
C GLY A 69 2.55 15.76 -14.70
N HIS A 70 1.38 15.68 -14.06
CA HIS A 70 1.19 15.04 -12.76
C HIS A 70 1.38 13.51 -12.80
N LEU A 71 1.41 12.92 -14.00
CA LEU A 71 1.78 11.51 -14.19
C LEU A 71 3.16 11.16 -13.62
N PHE A 72 4.05 12.15 -13.45
CA PHE A 72 5.33 11.96 -12.77
C PHE A 72 5.15 11.48 -11.31
N TYR A 73 4.11 11.90 -10.60
CA TYR A 73 3.86 11.48 -9.21
C TYR A 73 3.54 9.98 -9.08
N TRP A 74 3.12 9.34 -10.17
CA TRP A 74 2.88 7.90 -10.22
C TRP A 74 4.15 7.09 -10.48
N ALA A 75 5.26 7.73 -10.87
CA ALA A 75 6.52 7.05 -11.08
C ALA A 75 7.02 6.27 -9.85
N PRO A 76 7.10 6.85 -8.64
CA PRO A 76 7.49 6.11 -7.45
C PRO A 76 6.51 4.97 -7.10
N VAL A 77 5.21 5.14 -7.37
CA VAL A 77 4.21 4.10 -7.15
C VAL A 77 4.45 2.92 -8.09
N ALA A 78 4.68 3.18 -9.39
CA ALA A 78 5.00 2.15 -10.37
C ALA A 78 6.31 1.44 -10.05
N MET A 79 7.36 2.18 -9.69
CA MET A 79 8.64 1.58 -9.26
C MET A 79 8.49 0.75 -7.99
N GLY A 80 7.82 1.28 -6.96
CA GLY A 80 7.56 0.56 -5.71
C GLY A 80 6.75 -0.72 -5.94
N THR A 81 5.76 -0.67 -6.82
CA THR A 81 4.98 -1.85 -7.23
C THR A 81 5.88 -2.90 -7.87
N GLY A 82 6.80 -2.48 -8.74
CA GLY A 82 7.79 -3.36 -9.35
C GLY A 82 8.68 -4.07 -8.32
N ALA A 83 9.15 -3.35 -7.31
CA ALA A 83 9.91 -3.90 -6.20
C ALA A 83 9.09 -4.90 -5.36
N VAL A 84 7.83 -4.57 -5.06
CA VAL A 84 6.91 -5.48 -4.35
C VAL A 84 6.69 -6.76 -5.14
N LEU A 85 6.47 -6.67 -6.45
CA LEU A 85 6.30 -7.84 -7.32
C LEU A 85 7.54 -8.73 -7.33
N TRP A 86 8.74 -8.15 -7.30
CA TRP A 86 9.99 -8.91 -7.19
C TRP A 86 10.05 -9.76 -5.92
N PHE A 87 9.75 -9.17 -4.76
CA PHE A 87 9.77 -9.90 -3.48
C PHE A 87 8.55 -10.80 -3.24
N SER A 88 7.45 -10.56 -3.95
CA SER A 88 6.24 -11.40 -3.88
C SER A 88 6.31 -12.62 -4.80
N ALA A 89 7.29 -12.69 -5.70
CA ALA A 89 7.44 -13.80 -6.62
C ALA A 89 7.96 -15.05 -5.88
N GLU A 90 7.29 -16.19 -6.07
CA GLU A 90 7.68 -17.47 -5.47
C GLU A 90 9.03 -18.00 -6.00
N TRP A 91 9.34 -17.68 -7.27
CA TRP A 91 10.62 -17.96 -7.90
C TRP A 91 11.35 -16.65 -8.18
N THR A 92 12.68 -16.67 -8.09
CA THR A 92 13.51 -15.53 -8.50
C THR A 92 13.54 -15.43 -10.03
N PRO A 93 12.87 -14.44 -10.64
CA PRO A 93 12.93 -14.29 -12.09
C PRO A 93 14.35 -13.89 -12.48
N SER A 94 14.85 -14.35 -13.63
CA SER A 94 16.19 -13.95 -14.08
C SER A 94 16.24 -12.43 -14.31
N THR A 95 17.17 -11.77 -13.61
CA THR A 95 17.42 -10.33 -13.73
C THR A 95 17.72 -9.92 -15.17
N LEU A 96 18.30 -10.82 -15.98
CA LEU A 96 18.56 -10.57 -17.40
C LEU A 96 17.27 -10.45 -18.23
N TYR A 97 16.27 -11.30 -17.98
CA TYR A 97 14.99 -11.22 -18.69
C TYR A 97 14.25 -9.93 -18.32
N ILE A 98 14.23 -9.57 -17.04
CA ILE A 98 13.64 -8.29 -16.60
C ILE A 98 14.40 -7.10 -17.21
N GLY A 99 15.74 -7.16 -17.27
CA GLY A 99 16.58 -6.15 -17.91
C GLY A 99 16.29 -5.99 -19.40
N PHE A 100 16.04 -7.09 -20.11
CA PHE A 100 15.66 -7.06 -21.52
C PHE A 100 14.27 -6.44 -21.73
N ILE A 101 13.28 -6.80 -20.90
CA ILE A 101 11.94 -6.20 -20.94
C ILE A 101 12.01 -4.70 -20.62
N PHE A 102 12.80 -4.31 -19.62
CA PHE A 102 13.06 -2.92 -19.27
C PHE A 102 13.60 -2.12 -20.46
N LEU A 103 14.61 -2.67 -21.16
CA LEU A 103 15.21 -2.02 -22.32
C LEU A 103 14.18 -1.84 -23.46
N LEU A 104 13.45 -2.91 -23.79
CA LEU A 104 12.45 -2.86 -24.85
C LEU A 104 11.30 -1.91 -24.53
N ALA A 105 10.82 -1.91 -23.28
CA ALA A 105 9.79 -1.00 -22.80
C ALA A 105 10.27 0.45 -22.82
N SER A 106 11.53 0.71 -22.47
CA SER A 106 12.12 2.06 -22.52
C SER A 106 12.24 2.58 -23.95
N ILE A 107 12.66 1.73 -24.89
CA ILE A 107 12.70 2.07 -26.32
C ILE A 107 11.28 2.36 -26.84
N ALA A 108 10.32 1.47 -26.53
CA ALA A 108 8.92 1.64 -26.93
C ALA A 108 8.32 2.93 -26.37
N ALA A 109 8.57 3.24 -25.09
CA ALA A 109 8.16 4.48 -24.45
C ALA A 109 8.70 5.71 -25.21
N ARG A 110 9.96 5.66 -25.63
CA ARG A 110 10.61 6.78 -26.35
C ARG A 110 10.10 6.95 -27.78
N VAL A 111 9.87 5.85 -28.50
CA VAL A 111 9.38 5.85 -29.89
C VAL A 111 7.91 6.24 -29.97
N TRP A 112 7.08 5.76 -29.02
CA TRP A 112 5.63 5.96 -29.05
C TRP A 112 5.14 7.21 -28.32
N ARG A 113 6.04 7.95 -27.64
CA ARG A 113 5.69 9.14 -26.85
C ARG A 113 4.81 10.16 -27.57
N TYR A 114 5.07 10.38 -28.87
CA TYR A 114 4.32 11.33 -29.71
C TYR A 114 3.28 10.67 -30.63
N PRO A 115 3.61 9.61 -31.41
CA PRO A 115 2.66 9.06 -32.36
C PRO A 115 1.53 8.25 -31.70
N ARG A 116 1.74 7.73 -30.49
CA ARG A 116 0.77 6.90 -29.75
C ARG A 116 0.88 7.14 -28.24
N PRO A 117 0.41 8.28 -27.72
CA PRO A 117 0.67 8.70 -26.34
C PRO A 117 0.19 7.66 -25.31
N ALA A 118 -0.96 7.03 -25.53
CA ALA A 118 -1.45 5.95 -24.66
C ALA A 118 -0.50 4.74 -24.61
N ALA A 119 0.05 4.32 -25.75
CA ALA A 119 1.01 3.21 -25.80
C ALA A 119 2.39 3.61 -25.23
N GLY A 120 2.79 4.87 -25.40
CA GLY A 120 3.99 5.41 -24.77
C GLY A 120 3.86 5.43 -23.24
N LEU A 121 2.68 5.78 -22.72
CA LEU A 121 2.40 5.79 -21.28
C LEU A 121 2.43 4.38 -20.68
N THR A 122 1.79 3.40 -21.33
CA THR A 122 1.83 2.01 -20.86
C THR A 122 3.24 1.43 -20.91
N ALA A 123 4.00 1.71 -21.96
CA ALA A 123 5.41 1.31 -22.06
C ALA A 123 6.26 1.97 -20.97
N THR A 124 5.99 3.25 -20.62
CA THR A 124 6.66 3.95 -19.53
C THR A 124 6.34 3.31 -18.18
N ALA A 125 5.06 3.02 -17.91
CA ALA A 125 4.66 2.34 -16.68
C ALA A 125 5.31 0.96 -16.54
N LEU A 126 5.38 0.19 -17.63
CA LEU A 126 6.07 -1.10 -17.66
C LEU A 126 7.57 -0.95 -17.41
N ALA A 127 8.23 0.04 -18.03
CA ALA A 127 9.64 0.31 -17.80
C ALA A 127 9.90 0.68 -16.33
N LEU A 128 9.04 1.48 -15.69
CA LEU A 128 9.16 1.84 -14.28
C LEU A 128 8.95 0.64 -13.34
N LEU A 129 7.99 -0.25 -13.65
CA LEU A 129 7.82 -1.51 -12.93
C LEU A 129 9.08 -2.37 -13.02
N CYS A 130 9.63 -2.57 -14.23
CA CYS A 130 10.86 -3.34 -14.40
C CYS A 130 12.05 -2.67 -13.70
N LEU A 131 12.16 -1.34 -13.76
CA LEU A 131 13.21 -0.59 -13.07
C LEU A 131 13.14 -0.83 -11.55
N GLY A 132 11.95 -0.77 -10.96
CA GLY A 132 11.74 -1.07 -9.55
C GLY A 132 12.14 -2.49 -9.17
N ALA A 133 11.77 -3.48 -9.98
CA ALA A 133 12.19 -4.88 -9.79
C ALA A 133 13.71 -5.05 -9.89
N LEU A 134 14.35 -4.41 -10.87
CA LEU A 134 15.81 -4.42 -11.03
C LEU A 134 16.53 -3.74 -9.86
N SER A 135 15.97 -2.64 -9.33
CA SER A 135 16.50 -1.99 -8.13
C SER A 135 16.40 -2.92 -6.91
N ALA A 136 15.29 -3.64 -6.75
CA ALA A 136 15.14 -4.63 -5.67
C ALA A 136 16.13 -5.79 -5.81
N ALA A 137 16.33 -6.30 -7.03
CA ALA A 137 17.33 -7.31 -7.34
C ALA A 137 18.75 -6.82 -7.00
N TRP A 138 19.09 -5.61 -7.42
CA TRP A 138 20.39 -5.00 -7.11
C TRP A 138 20.57 -4.79 -5.62
N GLU A 139 19.56 -4.31 -4.90
CA GLU A 139 19.63 -4.12 -3.45
C GLU A 139 19.85 -5.44 -2.71
N THR A 140 19.21 -6.51 -3.19
CA THR A 140 19.41 -7.86 -2.64
C THR A 140 20.88 -8.29 -2.76
N GLU A 141 21.47 -8.15 -3.95
CA GLU A 141 22.90 -8.47 -4.17
C GLU A 141 23.84 -7.54 -3.39
N ARG A 142 23.51 -6.24 -3.31
CA ARG A 142 24.31 -5.22 -2.61
C ARG A 142 24.32 -5.47 -1.10
N ALA A 143 23.19 -5.83 -0.50
CA ALA A 143 23.09 -6.09 0.92
C ALA A 143 24.05 -7.22 1.34
N GLY A 144 24.04 -8.34 0.60
CA GLY A 144 25.03 -9.40 0.75
C GLY A 144 25.18 -9.93 2.19
N THR A 145 24.13 -9.79 2.99
CA THR A 145 24.16 -10.10 4.42
C THR A 145 24.27 -11.60 4.62
N ILE A 146 25.30 -12.02 5.35
CA ILE A 146 25.49 -13.43 5.72
C ILE A 146 24.58 -13.73 6.89
N ILE A 147 23.47 -14.42 6.63
CA ILE A 147 22.59 -14.99 7.65
C ILE A 147 23.13 -16.35 8.08
N LEU A 148 23.08 -16.62 9.37
CA LEU A 148 23.46 -17.92 9.93
C LEU A 148 22.42 -18.99 9.53
N ASP A 149 22.85 -20.17 9.08
CA ASP A 149 21.91 -21.21 8.64
C ASP A 149 21.34 -22.06 9.80
N VAL A 150 22.16 -22.31 10.82
CA VAL A 150 21.84 -23.23 11.93
C VAL A 150 22.27 -22.60 13.25
N PRO A 151 21.54 -22.82 14.37
CA PRO A 151 21.99 -22.37 15.67
C PRO A 151 23.36 -22.96 16.05
N VAL A 152 24.31 -22.11 16.46
CA VAL A 152 25.66 -22.53 16.86
C VAL A 152 26.04 -21.90 18.19
N THR A 153 26.64 -22.68 19.07
CA THR A 153 27.28 -22.17 20.28
C THR A 153 28.77 -22.02 20.03
N THR A 154 29.28 -20.79 20.08
CA THR A 154 30.69 -20.47 19.83
C THR A 154 31.17 -19.39 20.79
N THR A 155 32.48 -19.24 20.92
CA THR A 155 33.06 -18.07 21.59
C THR A 155 33.13 -16.94 20.58
N VAL A 156 32.39 -15.87 20.83
CA VAL A 156 32.31 -14.71 19.95
C VAL A 156 33.21 -13.62 20.50
N THR A 157 34.10 -13.09 19.66
CA THR A 157 34.80 -11.83 19.90
C THR A 157 34.18 -10.78 18.99
N ALA A 158 33.63 -9.71 19.55
CA ALA A 158 32.89 -8.72 18.80
C ALA A 158 33.05 -7.31 19.38
N VAL A 159 32.86 -6.28 18.55
CA VAL A 159 32.89 -4.88 18.96
C VAL A 159 31.46 -4.38 19.14
N VAL A 160 31.17 -3.73 20.27
CA VAL A 160 29.82 -3.21 20.56
C VAL A 160 29.56 -1.96 19.73
N THR A 161 28.58 -2.02 18.82
CA THR A 161 28.15 -0.88 17.99
C THR A 161 26.88 -0.21 18.52
N GLY A 162 26.06 -0.95 19.27
CA GLY A 162 24.85 -0.43 19.91
C GLY A 162 24.52 -1.17 21.20
N ARG A 163 23.79 -0.52 22.10
CA ARG A 163 23.30 -1.14 23.34
C ARG A 163 21.91 -0.62 23.69
N GLU A 164 21.06 -1.51 24.18
CA GLU A 164 19.70 -1.24 24.61
C GLU A 164 19.45 -1.98 25.92
N ALA A 165 18.82 -1.29 26.88
CA ALA A 165 18.41 -1.91 28.15
C ALA A 165 17.12 -2.71 27.92
N VAL A 166 17.10 -3.94 28.40
CA VAL A 166 15.95 -4.85 28.30
C VAL A 166 15.38 -5.10 29.70
N ALA A 167 14.10 -5.44 29.78
CA ALA A 167 13.44 -5.83 31.03
C ALA A 167 14.22 -6.94 31.78
N GLY A 168 14.18 -6.88 33.11
CA GLY A 168 14.90 -7.83 33.96
C GLY A 168 16.40 -7.56 34.09
N GLY A 169 16.84 -6.31 33.88
CA GLY A 169 18.23 -5.88 34.06
C GLY A 169 19.20 -6.41 33.00
N ARG A 170 18.70 -6.97 31.91
CA ARG A 170 19.52 -7.52 30.81
C ARG A 170 19.88 -6.42 29.83
N TRP A 171 20.94 -6.65 29.06
CA TRP A 171 21.39 -5.73 28.01
C TRP A 171 21.37 -6.43 26.67
N ARG A 172 20.78 -5.77 25.67
CA ARG A 172 20.85 -6.19 24.26
C ARG A 172 21.93 -5.38 23.59
N TYR A 173 22.96 -6.06 23.09
CA TYR A 173 24.06 -5.46 22.36
C TYR A 173 23.93 -5.76 20.89
N VAL A 174 24.05 -4.72 20.07
CA VAL A 174 24.30 -4.87 18.64
C VAL A 174 25.81 -4.86 18.47
N VAL A 175 26.35 -5.92 17.88
CA VAL A 175 27.79 -6.15 17.84
C VAL A 175 28.25 -6.47 16.43
N GLU A 176 29.46 -6.03 16.10
CA GLU A 176 30.18 -6.44 14.89
C GLU A 176 31.11 -7.60 15.24
N VAL A 177 30.87 -8.77 14.66
CA VAL A 177 31.62 -9.99 14.97
C VAL A 177 32.97 -9.94 14.27
N VAL A 178 34.04 -9.98 15.08
CA VAL A 178 35.42 -9.97 14.60
C VAL A 178 35.95 -11.39 14.43
N GLU A 179 35.60 -12.27 15.37
CA GLU A 179 36.09 -13.65 15.37
C GLU A 179 35.09 -14.59 16.04
N THR A 180 35.06 -15.84 15.58
CA THR A 180 34.40 -16.95 16.26
C THR A 180 35.39 -18.09 16.51
N THR A 181 35.40 -18.60 17.74
CA THR A 181 36.35 -19.62 18.18
C THR A 181 35.62 -20.77 18.88
N LYS A 182 36.00 -22.01 18.56
CA LYS A 182 35.43 -23.25 19.15
C LYS A 182 33.88 -23.32 19.03
N PRO A 183 33.30 -23.50 17.82
CA PRO A 183 33.92 -23.65 16.49
C PRO A 183 34.14 -22.31 15.77
N SER A 184 35.05 -22.30 14.79
CA SER A 184 35.22 -21.17 13.86
C SER A 184 34.21 -21.29 12.72
N LEU A 185 33.41 -20.24 12.51
CA LEU A 185 32.40 -20.20 11.46
C LEU A 185 33.03 -19.74 10.14
N LYS A 186 32.95 -20.59 9.10
CA LYS A 186 33.42 -20.24 7.75
C LYS A 186 32.65 -19.06 7.15
N ARG A 187 31.33 -19.01 7.39
CA ARG A 187 30.43 -17.90 7.01
C ARG A 187 29.92 -17.24 8.27
N MET A 188 30.77 -16.46 8.91
CA MET A 188 30.37 -15.73 10.11
C MET A 188 29.50 -14.52 9.74
N PRO A 189 28.43 -14.24 10.50
CA PRO A 189 27.65 -13.03 10.32
C PRO A 189 28.51 -11.81 10.71
N LYS A 190 28.48 -10.74 9.90
CA LYS A 190 29.25 -9.52 10.21
C LYS A 190 28.69 -8.78 11.43
N ARG A 191 27.36 -8.77 11.58
CA ARG A 191 26.65 -8.11 12.67
C ARG A 191 25.70 -9.08 13.34
N ALA A 192 25.64 -9.05 14.66
CA ALA A 192 24.74 -9.88 15.46
C ALA A 192 24.12 -9.09 16.61
N THR A 193 22.93 -9.48 17.03
CA THR A 193 22.26 -8.91 18.21
C THR A 193 22.29 -9.92 19.35
N LEU A 194 23.06 -9.63 20.40
CA LEU A 194 23.30 -10.54 21.52
C LEU A 194 22.79 -9.97 22.82
N THR A 195 21.97 -10.74 23.53
CA THR A 195 21.51 -10.39 24.86
C THR A 195 22.46 -10.95 25.91
N ALA A 196 22.96 -10.12 26.81
CA ALA A 196 23.76 -10.56 27.94
C ALA A 196 22.95 -10.47 29.25
N PRO A 197 23.21 -11.38 30.21
CA PRO A 197 22.79 -11.18 31.59
C PRO A 197 23.28 -9.81 32.11
N GLY A 198 22.51 -9.21 33.01
CA GLY A 198 22.83 -7.91 33.57
C GLY A 198 24.14 -7.93 34.36
N ALA A 199 25.21 -7.39 33.78
CA ALA A 199 26.36 -6.95 34.55
C ALA A 199 25.98 -5.66 35.30
N SER A 200 26.63 -5.42 36.44
CA SER A 200 26.43 -4.20 37.24
C SER A 200 26.70 -2.90 36.46
N SER A 201 27.46 -2.99 35.37
CA SER A 201 27.70 -1.88 34.44
C SER A 201 27.60 -2.36 32.98
N PRO A 202 26.92 -1.59 32.09
CA PRO A 202 26.85 -1.92 30.67
C PRO A 202 28.20 -1.74 29.98
N VAL A 203 28.48 -2.59 28.99
CA VAL A 203 29.66 -2.44 28.15
C VAL A 203 29.54 -1.14 27.33
N ALA A 204 30.66 -0.43 27.19
CA ALA A 204 30.73 0.80 26.41
C ALA A 204 30.62 0.53 24.91
N LEU A 205 30.11 1.51 24.16
CA LEU A 205 30.17 1.48 22.70
C LEU A 205 31.63 1.52 22.23
N GLY A 206 31.96 0.78 21.18
CA GLY A 206 33.32 0.61 20.66
C GLY A 206 34.19 -0.36 21.46
N ALA A 207 33.75 -0.84 22.62
CA ALA A 207 34.51 -1.81 23.39
C ALA A 207 34.38 -3.22 22.79
N THR A 208 35.45 -4.00 22.91
CA THR A 208 35.47 -5.41 22.50
C THR A 208 34.91 -6.28 23.61
N ILE A 209 33.93 -7.10 23.28
CA ILE A 209 33.40 -8.16 24.15
C ILE A 209 33.85 -9.52 23.65
N ARG A 210 34.18 -10.41 24.58
CA ARG A 210 34.51 -11.80 24.29
C ARG A 210 33.77 -12.70 25.26
N GLY A 211 33.02 -13.66 24.74
CA GLY A 211 32.26 -14.56 25.58
C GLY A 211 31.66 -15.74 24.82
N ARG A 212 31.30 -16.78 25.56
CA ARG A 212 30.57 -17.92 24.98
C ARG A 212 29.13 -17.48 24.74
N ALA A 213 28.69 -17.56 23.49
CA ALA A 213 27.35 -17.18 23.07
C ALA A 213 26.68 -18.29 22.26
N ARG A 214 25.36 -18.35 22.33
CA ARG A 214 24.55 -19.11 21.39
C ARG A 214 24.02 -18.15 20.33
N LEU A 215 24.49 -18.33 19.10
CA LEU A 215 24.01 -17.64 17.92
C LEU A 215 22.88 -18.46 17.29
N LEU A 216 21.82 -17.78 16.87
CA LEU A 216 20.67 -18.33 16.18
C LEU A 216 20.44 -17.56 14.88
N PRO A 217 19.94 -18.24 13.82
CA PRO A 217 19.33 -17.55 12.69
C PRO A 217 18.21 -16.61 13.18
N PRO A 218 18.05 -15.43 12.57
CA PRO A 218 16.78 -14.71 12.64
C PRO A 218 15.63 -15.63 12.23
N SER A 219 14.49 -15.52 12.93
CA SER A 219 13.35 -16.38 12.66
C SER A 219 12.66 -15.98 11.35
N GLY A 220 12.26 -16.96 10.55
CA GLY A 220 11.38 -16.73 9.40
C GLY A 220 9.95 -16.35 9.83
N PRO A 221 9.01 -16.29 8.87
CA PRO A 221 7.62 -15.95 9.16
C PRO A 221 6.96 -17.02 10.04
N ALA A 222 6.28 -16.58 11.09
CA ALA A 222 5.62 -17.48 12.05
C ALA A 222 4.45 -18.28 11.42
N LEU A 223 3.81 -17.71 10.40
CA LEU A 223 2.78 -18.32 9.58
C LEU A 223 2.91 -17.76 8.16
N VAL A 224 2.43 -18.51 7.17
CA VAL A 224 2.37 -18.04 5.78
C VAL A 224 1.63 -16.70 5.71
N GLY A 225 2.26 -15.70 5.07
CA GLY A 225 1.71 -14.35 4.92
C GLY A 225 1.91 -13.42 6.12
N LEU A 226 2.51 -13.88 7.23
CA LEU A 226 2.92 -12.99 8.33
C LEU A 226 4.32 -12.40 8.09
N ASN A 227 4.72 -11.50 8.99
CA ASN A 227 6.00 -10.82 8.91
C ASN A 227 7.17 -11.80 8.94
N ASP A 228 8.06 -11.66 7.97
CA ASP A 228 9.33 -12.39 7.91
C ASP A 228 10.43 -11.57 8.60
N PHE A 229 10.86 -12.00 9.80
CA PHE A 229 11.93 -11.31 10.53
C PHE A 229 13.32 -11.61 9.96
N ALA A 230 13.49 -12.69 9.21
CA ALA A 230 14.75 -12.99 8.54
C ALA A 230 14.96 -12.08 7.33
N PHE A 231 13.87 -11.75 6.61
CA PHE A 231 13.89 -10.74 5.56
C PHE A 231 14.35 -9.37 6.10
N ASP A 232 13.74 -8.87 7.17
CA ASP A 232 14.14 -7.59 7.78
C ASP A 232 15.60 -7.62 8.28
N ALA A 233 15.97 -8.70 8.97
CA ALA A 233 17.33 -8.88 9.45
C ALA A 233 18.38 -8.90 8.31
N TYR A 234 18.03 -9.44 7.13
CA TYR A 234 18.86 -9.42 5.93
C TYR A 234 19.19 -7.98 5.49
N PHE A 235 18.18 -7.14 5.31
CA PHE A 235 18.37 -5.77 4.80
C PHE A 235 18.93 -4.81 5.85
N VAL A 236 18.70 -5.07 7.15
CA VAL A 236 19.35 -4.33 8.25
C VAL A 236 20.82 -4.76 8.45
N GLY A 237 21.23 -5.87 7.85
CA GLY A 237 22.60 -6.40 7.94
C GLY A 237 22.87 -7.24 9.18
N SER A 238 21.84 -7.65 9.93
CA SER A 238 21.98 -8.47 11.15
C SER A 238 21.88 -9.96 10.81
N GLY A 239 23.02 -10.64 10.77
CA GLY A 239 23.09 -12.04 10.35
C GLY A 239 22.74 -13.07 11.43
N ALA A 240 22.70 -12.66 12.70
CA ALA A 240 22.36 -13.56 13.81
C ALA A 240 21.75 -12.83 15.01
N ILE A 241 20.95 -13.55 15.77
CA ILE A 241 20.43 -13.14 17.08
C ILE A 241 20.85 -14.16 18.13
N GLY A 242 20.98 -13.77 19.40
CA GLY A 242 21.45 -14.71 20.40
C GLY A 242 21.59 -14.16 21.80
N TYR A 243 22.30 -14.92 22.63
CA TYR A 243 22.60 -14.54 23.99
C TYR A 243 23.95 -15.09 24.47
N PHE A 244 24.56 -14.39 25.43
CA PHE A 244 25.76 -14.84 26.14
C PHE A 244 25.40 -15.76 27.30
N TYR A 245 26.26 -16.73 27.58
CA TYR A 245 26.10 -17.64 28.71
C TYR A 245 26.56 -17.06 30.06
N GLY A 246 27.38 -16.01 30.04
CA GLY A 246 28.07 -15.49 31.23
C GLY A 246 29.57 -15.63 31.11
#